data_AF-A0A4Y6U7L8-F1
#
_entry.id   AF-A0A4Y6U7L8-F1
#
_cell.length_a   1.000
_cell.length_b   1.000
_cell.length_c   1.000
_cell.angle_alpha   90.00
_cell.angle_beta   90.00
_cell.angle_gamma   90.00
#
_symmetry.space_group_name_H-M   'P 1'
#
loop_
_entity.id
_entity.type
_entity.pdbx_description
1 polymer ?
#
loop_
_entity_poly.entity_id
_entity_poly.type
_entity_poly.pdbx_seq_one_letter_code
_entity_poly.pdbx_strand_id
1 'polypeptide(L)'
;MSKPKTPRALSDSEAQAIARNIRISPRKLNLVAGMIRNQPVDKALGALTFSRRRIAQLVKKTLESAIANAENNHNLDVDTLIVRNAEVGKAIVMKRFHARARGRSARIEKFFSHLKIVVAVPGADEAPKAKKLPGQGKAKGRKLQNQKKAA
;
A
#
# COMPACT_ATOMS: atom_id res chain seq x y z
N MET A 1 -22.19 8.71 30.25
CA MET A 1 -22.15 8.12 28.89
C MET A 1 -20.72 8.18 28.38
N SER A 2 -20.05 7.03 28.24
CA SER A 2 -18.67 6.95 27.72
C SER A 2 -18.65 7.23 26.22
N LYS A 3 -17.56 7.84 25.72
CA LYS A 3 -17.36 8.02 24.28
C LYS A 3 -17.30 6.64 23.60
N PRO A 4 -17.93 6.46 22.42
CA PRO A 4 -17.81 5.22 21.67
C PRO A 4 -16.35 4.97 21.28
N LYS A 5 -15.94 3.70 21.28
CA LYS A 5 -14.59 3.26 20.89
C LYS A 5 -14.35 3.63 19.42
N THR A 6 -13.20 4.23 19.12
CA THR A 6 -12.83 4.57 17.75
C THR A 6 -12.79 3.32 16.87
N PRO A 7 -13.40 3.34 15.67
CA PRO A 7 -13.37 2.21 14.75
C PRO A 7 -11.93 1.90 14.31
N ARG A 8 -11.70 0.66 13.88
CA ARG A 8 -10.41 0.25 13.31
C ARG A 8 -10.16 0.96 11.98
N ALA A 9 -8.89 1.19 11.67
CA ALA A 9 -8.48 1.87 10.44
C ALA A 9 -8.36 0.92 9.23
N LEU A 10 -8.37 -0.40 9.46
CA LEU A 10 -8.34 -1.44 8.43
C LEU A 10 -9.61 -2.27 8.52
N SER A 11 -10.03 -2.81 7.38
CA SER A 11 -11.15 -3.76 7.31
C SER A 11 -10.76 -5.11 7.92
N ASP A 12 -11.74 -5.93 8.28
CA ASP A 12 -11.48 -7.24 8.89
C ASP A 12 -10.85 -8.24 7.89
N SER A 13 -10.88 -7.95 6.59
CA SER A 13 -10.25 -8.73 5.52
C SER A 13 -8.80 -8.33 5.22
N GLU A 14 -8.26 -7.39 5.98
CA GLU A 14 -6.90 -6.86 5.81
C GLU A 14 -6.09 -7.01 7.08
N ALA A 15 -4.81 -7.35 6.91
CA ALA A 15 -3.85 -7.37 7.99
C ALA A 15 -2.65 -6.48 7.64
N GLN A 16 -2.05 -5.86 8.65
CA GLN A 16 -0.85 -5.04 8.48
C GLN A 16 0.29 -5.47 9.39
N ALA A 17 1.51 -5.20 8.93
CA ALA A 17 2.70 -5.21 9.76
C ALA A 17 3.50 -3.93 9.55
N ILE A 18 4.06 -3.40 10.64
CA ILE A 18 4.86 -2.16 10.62
C ILE A 18 6.21 -2.43 11.27
N ALA A 19 7.27 -2.31 10.48
CA ALA A 19 8.64 -2.29 10.98
C ALA A 19 9.10 -0.84 11.14
N ARG A 20 9.41 -0.44 12.38
CA ARG A 20 9.79 0.93 12.73
C ARG A 20 11.29 1.09 12.94
N ASN A 21 11.78 2.32 12.75
CA ASN A 21 13.17 2.73 13.02
C ASN A 21 14.23 1.91 12.28
N ILE A 22 13.96 1.59 11.01
CA ILE A 22 14.89 0.85 10.17
C ILE A 22 16.01 1.79 9.73
N ARG A 23 17.28 1.43 9.98
CA ARG A 23 18.46 2.23 9.63
C ARG A 23 18.82 2.11 8.14
N ILE A 24 17.89 2.47 7.26
CA ILE A 24 18.02 2.41 5.80
C ILE A 24 17.39 3.67 5.21
N SER A 25 17.93 4.15 4.09
CA SER A 25 17.34 5.27 3.35
C SER A 25 15.98 4.87 2.72
N PRO A 26 14.94 5.72 2.82
CA PRO A 26 13.62 5.42 2.28
C PRO A 26 13.65 5.05 0.80
N ARG A 27 14.50 5.71 0.00
CA ARG A 27 14.64 5.44 -1.43
C ARG A 27 15.09 4.00 -1.72
N LYS A 28 16.11 3.51 -1.00
CA LYS A 28 16.63 2.16 -1.19
C LYS A 28 15.63 1.10 -0.75
N LEU A 29 14.90 1.38 0.33
CA LEU A 29 13.87 0.48 0.85
C LEU A 29 12.66 0.44 -0.09
N ASN A 30 12.24 1.59 -0.62
CA ASN A 30 11.11 1.71 -1.55
C ASN A 30 11.36 0.93 -2.86
N LEU A 31 12.60 0.86 -3.34
CA LEU A 31 12.93 0.05 -4.51
C LEU A 31 12.73 -1.45 -4.28
N VAL A 32 12.75 -1.93 -3.03
CA VAL A 32 12.47 -3.33 -2.69
C VAL A 32 10.99 -3.53 -2.39
N ALA A 33 10.41 -2.64 -1.57
CA ALA A 33 8.98 -2.65 -1.29
C ALA A 33 8.13 -2.53 -2.57
N GLY A 34 8.58 -1.76 -3.57
CA GLY A 34 7.91 -1.63 -4.85
C GLY A 34 7.89 -2.91 -5.69
N MET A 35 8.86 -3.83 -5.49
CA MET A 35 8.89 -5.10 -6.23
C MET A 35 7.76 -6.05 -5.82
N ILE A 36 7.33 -5.98 -4.56
CA ILE A 36 6.33 -6.91 -3.99
C ILE A 36 4.90 -6.37 -4.03
N ARG A 37 4.68 -5.12 -4.47
CA ARG A 37 3.32 -4.54 -4.52
C ARG A 37 2.46 -5.27 -5.54
N ASN A 38 1.19 -5.52 -5.17
CA ASN A 38 0.19 -6.19 -6.00
C ASN A 38 0.58 -7.61 -6.43
N GLN A 39 1.55 -8.23 -5.76
CA GLN A 39 1.92 -9.62 -6.00
C GLN A 39 1.22 -10.53 -4.98
N PRO A 40 0.87 -11.77 -5.37
CA PRO A 40 0.45 -12.76 -4.40
C PRO A 40 1.59 -13.05 -3.43
N VAL A 41 1.25 -13.36 -2.19
CA VAL A 41 2.20 -13.49 -1.08
C VAL A 41 3.31 -14.50 -1.38
N ASP A 42 2.96 -15.66 -1.96
CA ASP A 42 3.94 -16.69 -2.32
C ASP A 42 5.00 -16.19 -3.31
N LYS A 43 4.56 -15.53 -4.41
CA LYS A 43 5.50 -14.92 -5.38
C LYS A 43 6.36 -13.83 -4.74
N ALA A 44 5.78 -13.03 -3.84
CA ALA A 44 6.52 -11.99 -3.13
C ALA A 44 7.61 -12.60 -2.20
N LEU A 45 7.32 -13.69 -1.50
CA LEU A 45 8.29 -14.41 -0.68
C LEU A 45 9.43 -14.99 -1.53
N GLY A 46 9.10 -15.58 -2.69
CA GLY A 46 10.09 -16.03 -3.66
C GLY A 46 10.99 -14.88 -4.14
N ALA A 47 10.38 -13.79 -4.60
CA ALA A 47 11.10 -12.61 -5.09
C ALA A 47 12.05 -12.00 -4.05
N LEU A 48 11.63 -11.95 -2.78
CA LEU A 48 12.45 -11.45 -1.68
C LEU A 48 13.58 -12.41 -1.28
N THR A 49 13.34 -13.73 -1.35
CA THR A 49 14.33 -14.75 -0.99
C THR A 49 15.51 -14.76 -1.96
N PHE A 50 15.23 -14.62 -3.26
CA PHE A 50 16.27 -14.63 -4.31
C PHE A 50 16.79 -13.23 -4.67
N SER A 51 16.35 -12.19 -3.97
CA SER A 51 16.82 -10.84 -4.22
C SER A 51 18.27 -10.66 -3.78
N ARG A 52 19.13 -10.15 -4.67
CA ARG A 52 20.54 -9.83 -4.35
C ARG A 52 20.71 -8.65 -3.38
N ARG A 53 19.64 -7.90 -3.10
CA ARG A 53 19.70 -6.72 -2.23
C ARG A 53 19.65 -7.14 -0.76
N ARG A 54 20.65 -6.75 0.03
CA ARG A 54 20.70 -6.98 1.49
C ARG A 54 19.42 -6.60 2.25
N ILE A 55 18.71 -5.57 1.77
CA ILE A 55 17.49 -5.04 2.38
C ILE A 55 16.32 -6.05 2.31
N ALA A 56 16.36 -6.99 1.36
CA ALA A 56 15.28 -7.94 1.11
C ALA A 56 14.98 -8.82 2.33
N GLN A 57 15.98 -9.22 3.10
CA GLN A 57 15.79 -10.01 4.32
C GLN A 57 14.91 -9.29 5.36
N LEU A 58 15.06 -7.96 5.48
CA LEU A 58 14.27 -7.17 6.42
C LEU A 58 12.83 -7.00 5.94
N VAL A 59 12.64 -6.79 4.64
CA VAL A 59 11.31 -6.71 4.02
C VAL A 59 10.59 -8.06 4.13
N LYS A 60 11.32 -9.17 3.90
CA LYS A 60 10.81 -10.54 4.04
C LYS A 60 10.28 -10.80 5.45
N LYS A 61 11.07 -10.51 6.49
CA LYS A 61 10.61 -10.63 7.88
C LYS A 61 9.36 -9.82 8.18
N THR A 62 9.24 -8.62 7.60
CA THR A 62 8.06 -7.77 7.78
C THR A 62 6.83 -8.35 7.07
N LEU A 63 7.02 -8.94 5.89
CA LEU A 63 5.98 -9.62 5.15
C LEU A 63 5.52 -10.90 5.88
N GLU A 64 6.45 -11.71 6.37
CA GLU A 64 6.15 -12.89 7.20
C GLU A 64 5.34 -12.51 8.45
N SER A 65 5.68 -11.38 9.09
CA SER A 65 4.88 -10.86 10.21
C SER A 65 3.47 -10.42 9.78
N ALA A 66 3.29 -9.89 8.57
CA ALA A 66 1.96 -9.52 8.06
C ALA A 66 1.10 -10.76 7.78
N ILE A 67 1.71 -11.82 7.22
CA ILE A 67 1.05 -13.11 7.00
C ILE A 67 0.61 -13.72 8.33
N ALA A 68 1.52 -13.76 9.32
CA ALA A 68 1.19 -14.27 10.64
C ALA A 68 0.06 -13.48 11.31
N ASN A 69 -0.02 -12.16 11.09
CA ASN A 69 -1.13 -11.36 11.58
C ASN A 69 -2.45 -11.69 10.86
N ALA A 70 -2.41 -11.96 9.56
CA ALA A 70 -3.58 -12.35 8.77
C ALA A 70 -4.14 -13.71 9.21
N GLU A 71 -3.26 -14.67 9.46
CA GLU A 71 -3.61 -16.02 9.90
C GLU A 71 -4.15 -16.01 11.34
N ASN A 72 -3.40 -15.44 12.29
CA ASN A 72 -3.73 -15.59 13.71
C ASN A 72 -4.83 -14.66 14.21
N ASN A 73 -4.94 -13.44 13.64
CA ASN A 73 -5.90 -12.45 14.14
C ASN A 73 -7.16 -12.34 13.28
N HIS A 74 -7.07 -12.67 11.99
CA HIS A 74 -8.16 -12.52 11.03
C HIS A 74 -8.58 -13.86 10.40
N ASN A 75 -7.91 -14.97 10.73
CA ASN A 75 -8.21 -16.32 10.24
C ASN A 75 -8.32 -16.38 8.70
N LEU A 76 -7.50 -15.57 8.02
CA LEU A 76 -7.47 -15.51 6.56
C LEU A 76 -6.60 -16.64 6.00
N ASP A 77 -6.99 -17.17 4.84
CA ASP A 77 -6.22 -18.19 4.14
C ASP A 77 -5.00 -17.58 3.45
N VAL A 78 -3.81 -18.07 3.79
CA VAL A 78 -2.50 -17.56 3.36
C VAL A 78 -2.33 -17.65 1.85
N ASP A 79 -2.87 -18.69 1.21
CA ASP A 79 -2.71 -18.94 -0.22
C ASP A 79 -3.47 -17.93 -1.08
N THR A 80 -4.52 -17.34 -0.53
CA THR A 80 -5.33 -16.34 -1.22
C THR A 80 -4.81 -14.91 -1.04
N LEU A 81 -3.85 -14.67 -0.14
CA LEU A 81 -3.42 -13.33 0.22
C LEU A 81 -2.61 -12.64 -0.90
N ILE A 82 -2.88 -11.35 -1.06
CA ILE A 82 -2.14 -10.45 -1.95
C ILE A 82 -1.55 -9.31 -1.13
N VAL A 83 -0.34 -8.89 -1.49
CA VAL A 83 0.28 -7.67 -0.94
C VAL A 83 -0.43 -6.45 -1.55
N ARG A 84 -1.43 -5.93 -0.82
CA ARG A 84 -2.22 -4.77 -1.23
C ARG A 84 -1.38 -3.50 -1.29
N ASN A 85 -0.66 -3.20 -0.21
CA ASN A 85 0.15 -2.00 -0.11
C ASN A 85 1.49 -2.30 0.59
N ALA A 86 2.57 -1.74 0.04
CA ALA A 86 3.89 -1.77 0.66
C ALA A 86 4.48 -0.35 0.64
N GLU A 87 4.32 0.37 1.74
CA GLU A 87 4.65 1.78 1.86
C GLU A 87 5.91 1.99 2.71
N VAL A 88 6.68 3.00 2.32
CA VAL A 88 7.91 3.37 3.03
C VAL A 88 7.80 4.81 3.49
N GLY A 89 7.64 4.98 4.80
CA GLY A 89 7.62 6.27 5.46
C GLY A 89 9.03 6.75 5.83
N LYS A 90 9.23 8.06 5.79
CA LYS A 90 10.42 8.70 6.36
C LYS A 90 10.30 8.74 7.88
N ALA A 91 11.39 8.41 8.59
CA ALA A 91 11.47 8.53 10.04
C ALA A 91 12.46 9.65 10.42
N ILE A 92 13.08 9.52 11.59
CA ILE A 92 14.11 10.43 12.07
C ILE A 92 15.28 10.49 11.07
N VAL A 93 15.78 11.70 10.82
CA VAL A 93 17.02 11.91 10.06
C VAL A 93 18.06 12.51 10.98
N MET A 94 19.11 11.74 11.26
CA MET A 94 20.22 12.21 12.06
C MET A 94 21.18 13.01 11.18
N LYS A 95 21.39 14.27 11.54
CA LYS A 95 22.36 15.15 10.88
C LYS A 95 23.74 14.96 11.53
N ARG A 96 24.78 14.78 10.71
CA ARG A 96 26.18 14.68 11.13
C ARG A 96 27.01 15.67 10.33
N PHE A 97 28.09 16.15 10.94
CA PHE A 97 29.08 16.99 10.28
C PHE A 97 30.18 16.10 9.68
N HIS A 98 30.72 16.50 8.54
CA HIS A 98 31.94 15.96 7.97
C HIS A 98 32.83 17.11 7.49
N ALA A 99 34.08 17.12 7.96
CA ALA A 99 35.07 18.10 7.53
C ALA A 99 35.41 17.93 6.04
N ARG A 100 35.64 19.04 5.33
CA ARG A 100 36.05 19.09 3.92
C ARG A 100 37.24 20.04 3.77
N ALA A 101 37.86 20.01 2.60
CA ALA A 101 39.03 20.84 2.30
C ALA A 101 38.74 22.34 2.49
N ARG A 102 39.79 23.11 2.81
CA ARG A 102 39.76 24.58 3.00
C ARG A 102 38.80 25.04 4.10
N GLY A 103 38.78 24.36 5.25
CA GLY A 103 37.95 24.73 6.40
C GLY A 103 36.44 24.58 6.19
N ARG A 104 36.00 23.91 5.11
CA ARG A 104 34.58 23.75 4.79
C ARG A 104 33.95 22.59 5.57
N SER A 105 32.66 22.69 5.82
CA SER A 105 31.86 21.66 6.46
C SER A 105 30.76 21.15 5.53
N ALA A 106 30.58 19.83 5.46
CA ALA A 106 29.45 19.21 4.77
C ALA A 106 28.53 18.51 5.78
N ARG A 107 27.23 18.51 5.49
CA ARG A 107 26.23 17.77 6.26
C ARG A 107 26.07 16.37 5.67
N ILE A 108 26.18 15.35 6.50
CA ILE A 108 25.82 13.96 6.18
C ILE A 108 24.53 13.60 6.89
N GLU A 109 23.57 13.07 6.15
CA GLU A 109 22.29 12.61 6.68
C GLU A 109 22.29 11.09 6.86
N LYS A 110 22.02 10.64 8.08
CA LYS A 110 21.77 9.22 8.39
C LYS A 110 20.26 9.03 8.54
N PHE A 111 19.68 8.44 7.52
CA PHE A 111 18.23 8.23 7.41
C PHE A 111 17.77 7.01 8.21
N PHE A 112 16.63 7.17 8.86
CA PHE A 112 15.78 6.06 9.29
C PHE A 112 14.48 6.05 8.47
N SER A 113 13.85 4.88 8.40
CA SER A 113 12.61 4.66 7.68
C SER A 113 11.65 3.79 8.48
N HIS A 114 10.36 3.90 8.16
CA HIS A 114 9.32 2.98 8.57
C HIS A 114 8.85 2.20 7.35
N LEU A 115 8.67 0.89 7.47
CA LEU A 115 8.08 0.04 6.45
C LEU A 115 6.71 -0.41 6.95
N LYS A 116 5.67 -0.18 6.14
CA LYS A 116 4.32 -0.68 6.37
C LYS A 116 3.96 -1.61 5.22
N ILE A 117 3.57 -2.84 5.55
CA ILE A 117 3.06 -3.81 4.59
C ILE A 117 1.62 -4.14 5.00
N VAL A 118 0.71 -4.10 4.03
CA VAL A 118 -0.69 -4.49 4.17
C VAL A 118 -0.94 -5.64 3.20
N VAL A 119 -1.46 -6.73 3.74
CA VAL A 119 -1.94 -7.90 3.00
C VAL A 119 -3.46 -7.94 3.08
N ALA A 120 -4.08 -8.37 1.99
CA ALA A 120 -5.53 -8.40 1.85
C ALA A 120 -5.97 -9.61 1.04
N VAL A 121 -7.21 -10.04 1.26
CA VAL A 121 -7.89 -10.98 0.36
C VAL A 121 -8.30 -10.24 -0.91
N PRO A 122 -8.01 -10.77 -2.12
CA PRO A 122 -8.47 -10.20 -3.38
C PRO A 122 -10.00 -10.07 -3.40
N GLY A 123 -10.49 -8.87 -3.72
CA GLY A 123 -11.93 -8.60 -3.87
C GLY A 123 -12.60 -7.94 -2.66
N ALA A 124 -11.92 -7.81 -1.52
CA ALA A 124 -12.45 -7.10 -0.34
C ALA A 124 -12.56 -5.57 -0.55
N ASP A 125 -11.89 -5.03 -1.58
CA ASP A 125 -11.92 -3.60 -1.93
C ASP A 125 -13.04 -3.21 -2.91
N GLU A 126 -13.93 -4.13 -3.33
CA GLU A 126 -15.15 -3.73 -4.01
C GLU A 126 -16.13 -3.11 -3.00
N ALA A 127 -15.88 -1.85 -2.61
CA ALA A 127 -17.00 -0.97 -2.27
C ALA A 127 -17.95 -0.97 -3.49
N PRO A 128 -19.28 -1.06 -3.26
CA PRO A 128 -20.23 -1.42 -4.28
C PRO A 128 -20.09 -0.48 -5.48
N LYS A 129 -19.78 -1.04 -6.66
CA LYS A 129 -20.01 -0.33 -7.93
C LYS A 129 -21.43 0.22 -7.83
N ALA A 130 -21.56 1.55 -7.80
CA ALA A 130 -22.83 2.22 -7.66
C ALA A 130 -23.85 1.50 -8.54
N LYS A 131 -24.91 0.94 -7.95
CA LYS A 131 -26.06 0.45 -8.70
C LYS A 131 -26.43 1.59 -9.65
N LYS A 132 -26.22 1.42 -10.96
CA LYS A 132 -26.85 2.29 -11.95
C LYS A 132 -28.32 2.30 -11.57
N LEU A 133 -28.88 3.46 -11.22
CA LEU A 133 -30.31 3.54 -10.91
C LEU A 133 -31.07 2.88 -12.07
N PRO A 134 -31.95 1.90 -11.80
CA PRO A 134 -32.83 1.36 -12.84
C PRO A 134 -33.82 2.48 -13.19
N GLY A 135 -33.48 3.27 -14.20
CA GLY A 135 -34.25 4.47 -14.53
C GLY A 135 -33.66 5.42 -15.58
N GLN A 136 -32.45 5.19 -16.10
CA GLN A 136 -32.05 5.83 -17.37
C GLN A 136 -32.57 5.00 -18.54
N GLY A 137 -33.90 5.01 -18.70
CA GLY A 137 -34.51 4.63 -19.95
C GLY A 137 -33.92 5.49 -21.07
N LYS A 138 -33.52 4.84 -22.16
CA LYS A 138 -33.13 5.49 -23.40
C LYS A 138 -34.18 6.55 -23.75
N ALA A 139 -33.84 7.82 -23.59
CA ALA A 139 -34.64 8.90 -24.15
C ALA A 139 -34.53 8.77 -25.68
N LYS A 140 -35.49 8.06 -26.29
CA LYS A 140 -35.78 8.17 -27.72
C LYS A 140 -36.30 9.58 -27.96
N GLY A 141 -35.38 10.51 -28.21
CA GLY A 141 -35.66 11.86 -28.67
C GLY A 141 -36.14 11.82 -30.12
N ARG A 142 -37.46 12.04 -30.26
CA ARG A 142 -38.25 12.41 -31.45
C ARG A 142 -37.49 12.87 -32.70
N LYS A 143 -37.81 12.23 -33.83
CA LYS A 143 -37.65 12.83 -35.18
C LYS A 143 -38.46 14.13 -35.24
N LEU A 144 -37.79 15.26 -35.52
CA LEU A 144 -38.46 16.49 -35.92
C LEU A 144 -39.00 16.30 -37.34
N GLN A 145 -40.32 16.23 -37.50
CA GLN A 145 -40.97 16.42 -38.79
C GLN A 145 -41.05 17.92 -39.05
N ASN A 146 -40.17 18.44 -39.91
CA ASN A 146 -40.35 19.77 -40.47
C ASN A 146 -41.47 19.71 -41.51
N GLN A 147 -42.68 20.10 -41.12
CA GLN A 147 -43.69 20.63 -42.04
C GLN A 147 -43.79 22.13 -41.81
N LYS A 148 -42.98 22.91 -42.54
CA LYS A 148 -43.35 24.29 -42.86
C LYS A 148 -44.13 24.24 -44.18
N LYS A 149 -45.45 24.27 -44.08
CA LYS A 149 -46.36 24.69 -45.15
C LYS A 149 -47.26 25.78 -44.57
N ALA A 150 -47.37 26.86 -45.35
CA ALA A 150 -48.41 27.90 -45.33
C ALA A 150 -48.45 28.89 -44.14
N ALA A 151 -47.87 30.07 -44.35
CA ALA A 151 -48.59 31.35 -44.44
C ALA A 151 -47.70 32.37 -45.15
#